data_AF-A0A7C4KKC9-F1
#
_entry.id   AF-A0A7C4KKC9-F1
#
_cell.length_a   1.000
_cell.length_b   1.000
_cell.length_c   1.000
_cell.angle_alpha   90.00
_cell.angle_beta   90.00
_cell.angle_gamma   90.00
#
_symmetry.space_group_name_H-M   'P 1'
#
loop_
_entity.id
_entity.type
_entity.pdbx_description
1 polymer ?
#
loop_
_entity_poly.entity_id
_entity_poly.type
_entity_poly.pdbx_seq_one_letter_code
_entity_poly.pdbx_strand_id
1 'polypeptide(L)'
;MRSRYWLGLSVALNLLLLGLWWRETRQEAPVAVSSPAPKEVVRPVVFPARVMTTNIFIQTNTFHWKQVESDDYFQYVANLRAIGCPESTIRDIIVADVNQLYARKRAAVITTEHDQWWRLEPDLEIMTRSMTALEQLERERRQLLRALLGPEWEAQERASAPEQKAAGPRFTGPVLSQLPATTISAIYDAWETLQRRLAEHVREQAEMGRPPDPLVSAHLQREYRERLEHLLNAEQLEEFLLRNSPLADRARGMLQGFDASPEEFRAIFRTLDKAERQLMWATVTTPEAYESQRRQLEKQMEAELQRQLGRERFQEYKLNQDPVFRDTRLLAEELGVPPETALPLYEIRKASAEEEAAIRTNPNLTPDERTAALETMREQREAALRALLGDSTYETYTKRRESSSRSQ
;
A
#
# COMPACT_ATOMS: atom_id res chain seq x y z
N MET A 1 41.88 -20.38 29.31
CA MET A 1 43.03 -20.75 28.44
C MET A 1 42.69 -21.58 27.19
N ARG A 2 41.43 -22.04 26.96
CA ARG A 2 41.09 -22.92 25.82
C ARG A 2 40.56 -22.22 24.55
N SER A 3 40.14 -20.95 24.61
CA SER A 3 39.54 -20.24 23.45
C SER A 3 40.56 -19.74 22.40
N ARG A 4 41.83 -19.52 22.79
CA ARG A 4 42.90 -19.08 21.87
C ARG A 4 43.30 -20.16 20.86
N TYR A 5 43.13 -21.44 21.22
CA TYR A 5 43.41 -22.58 20.34
C TYR A 5 42.34 -22.77 19.26
N TRP A 6 41.07 -22.47 19.56
CA TRP A 6 39.97 -22.55 18.59
C TRP A 6 40.02 -21.44 17.54
N LEU A 7 40.42 -20.22 17.94
CA LEU A 7 40.66 -19.12 17.00
C LEU A 7 41.86 -19.41 16.07
N GLY A 8 42.95 -19.96 16.62
CA GLY A 8 44.10 -20.38 15.81
C GLY A 8 43.76 -21.48 14.79
N LEU A 9 42.93 -22.45 15.19
CA LEU A 9 42.48 -23.52 14.29
C LEU A 9 41.58 -23.00 13.16
N SER A 10 40.68 -22.05 13.46
CA SER A 10 39.79 -21.45 12.45
C SER A 10 40.57 -20.61 11.43
N VAL A 11 41.56 -19.83 11.87
CA VAL A 11 42.41 -19.05 10.96
C VAL A 11 43.26 -19.97 10.07
N ALA A 12 43.82 -21.05 10.63
CA ALA A 12 44.57 -22.03 9.84
C ALA A 12 43.69 -22.73 8.79
N LEU A 13 42.44 -23.07 9.13
CA LEU A 13 41.50 -23.70 8.21
C LEU A 13 41.09 -22.76 7.06
N ASN A 14 40.84 -21.49 7.36
CA ASN A 14 40.49 -20.49 6.34
C ASN A 14 41.67 -20.19 5.40
N LEU A 15 42.92 -20.18 5.90
CA LEU A 15 44.11 -20.04 5.06
C LEU A 15 44.35 -21.27 4.18
N LEU A 16 44.01 -22.47 4.67
CA LEU A 16 44.11 -23.71 3.89
C LEU A 16 43.06 -23.73 2.77
N LEU A 17 41.84 -23.28 3.04
CA LEU A 17 40.78 -23.12 2.04
C LEU A 17 41.15 -22.06 0.97
N LEU A 18 41.72 -20.93 1.38
CA LEU A 18 42.26 -19.92 0.45
C LEU A 18 43.41 -20.47 -0.42
N GLY A 19 44.29 -21.29 0.16
CA GLY A 19 45.38 -21.95 -0.56
C GLY A 19 44.90 -22.99 -1.57
N LEU A 20 43.86 -23.75 -1.24
CA LEU A 20 43.23 -24.70 -2.16
C LEU A 20 42.47 -23.97 -3.29
N TRP A 21 41.73 -22.92 -2.98
CA TRP A 21 41.05 -22.09 -3.99
C TRP A 21 42.03 -21.40 -4.95
N TRP A 22 43.16 -20.92 -4.44
CA TRP A 22 44.24 -20.35 -5.28
C TRP A 22 44.92 -21.41 -6.16
N ARG A 23 44.98 -22.67 -5.71
CA ARG A 23 45.54 -23.78 -6.48
C ARG A 23 44.59 -24.24 -7.58
N GLU A 24 43.29 -24.26 -7.33
CA GLU A 24 42.24 -24.59 -8.32
C GLU A 24 42.19 -23.53 -9.44
N THR A 25 42.26 -22.24 -9.06
CA THR A 25 42.23 -21.11 -10.03
C THR A 25 43.52 -20.95 -10.83
N ARG A 26 44.62 -21.60 -10.42
CA ARG A 26 45.87 -21.69 -11.19
C ARG A 26 45.98 -22.94 -12.06
N GLN A 27 45.05 -23.90 -11.96
CA GLN A 27 45.03 -25.10 -12.81
C GLN A 27 44.40 -24.87 -14.19
N GLU A 28 43.80 -23.71 -14.46
CA GLU A 28 43.37 -23.31 -15.81
C GLU A 28 44.36 -22.30 -16.42
N ALA A 29 45.55 -22.78 -16.78
CA ALA A 29 46.35 -22.17 -17.83
C ALA A 29 46.32 -23.09 -19.06
N PRO A 30 46.15 -22.56 -20.28
CA PRO A 30 46.02 -23.37 -21.48
C PRO A 30 47.34 -24.14 -21.73
N VAL A 31 47.24 -25.47 -21.75
CA VAL A 31 48.34 -26.32 -22.21
C VAL A 31 48.54 -26.08 -23.70
N ALA A 32 49.60 -25.35 -24.04
CA ALA A 32 50.15 -25.33 -25.38
C ALA A 32 50.66 -26.75 -25.70
N VAL A 33 49.88 -27.50 -26.47
CA VAL A 33 50.32 -28.79 -27.02
C VAL A 33 51.34 -28.48 -28.12
N SER A 34 52.62 -28.68 -27.84
CA SER A 34 53.63 -28.78 -28.90
C SER A 34 53.40 -30.11 -29.63
N SER A 35 53.04 -30.05 -30.91
CA SER A 35 53.13 -31.24 -31.78
C SER A 35 54.61 -31.63 -31.96
N PRO A 36 54.98 -32.91 -31.75
CA PRO A 36 56.24 -33.41 -32.26
C PRO A 36 56.19 -33.55 -33.79
N ALA A 37 57.33 -33.30 -34.43
CA ALA A 37 57.52 -33.43 -35.87
C ALA A 37 57.03 -34.79 -36.41
N PRO A 38 56.37 -34.84 -37.58
CA PRO A 38 55.98 -36.09 -38.19
C PRO A 38 57.21 -36.78 -38.78
N LYS A 39 57.44 -38.03 -38.38
CA LYS A 39 58.30 -38.96 -39.11
C LYS A 39 57.71 -39.18 -40.50
N GLU A 40 58.56 -39.05 -41.50
CA GLU A 40 58.28 -39.32 -42.90
C GLU A 40 57.89 -40.80 -43.06
N VAL A 41 56.61 -41.05 -43.30
CA VAL A 41 56.10 -42.35 -43.72
C VAL A 41 55.54 -42.17 -45.12
N VAL A 42 56.36 -42.52 -46.11
CA VAL A 42 55.94 -42.61 -47.51
C VAL A 42 54.85 -43.66 -47.61
N ARG A 43 53.63 -43.23 -47.94
CA ARG A 43 52.55 -44.11 -48.42
C ARG A 43 52.08 -43.59 -49.78
N PRO A 44 51.89 -44.48 -50.76
CA PRO A 44 51.66 -44.08 -52.15
C PRO A 44 50.34 -43.32 -52.30
N VAL A 45 50.42 -42.22 -53.02
CA VAL A 45 49.31 -41.36 -53.40
C VAL A 45 48.39 -42.13 -54.34
N VAL A 46 47.18 -42.44 -53.87
CA VAL A 46 46.02 -42.68 -54.73
C VAL A 46 45.17 -41.42 -54.62
N PHE A 47 45.00 -40.71 -55.72
CA PHE A 47 44.10 -39.55 -55.79
C PHE A 47 42.65 -40.04 -56.00
N PRO A 48 41.75 -39.99 -55.01
CA PRO A 48 40.34 -39.90 -55.33
C PRO A 48 40.06 -38.46 -55.76
N ALA A 49 39.43 -38.30 -56.92
CA ALA A 49 38.90 -37.01 -57.37
C ALA A 49 38.07 -36.39 -56.24
N ARG A 50 38.51 -35.25 -55.73
CA ARG A 50 37.81 -34.49 -54.70
C ARG A 50 36.56 -33.89 -55.35
N VAL A 51 35.42 -34.55 -55.20
CA VAL A 51 34.12 -33.90 -55.42
C VAL A 51 34.00 -32.86 -54.30
N MET A 52 34.25 -31.59 -54.61
CA MET A 52 33.97 -30.50 -53.71
C MET A 52 32.46 -30.27 -53.69
N THR A 53 31.74 -30.98 -52.81
CA THR A 53 30.41 -30.55 -52.39
C THR A 53 30.58 -29.35 -51.47
N THR A 54 30.51 -28.15 -52.06
CA THR A 54 30.30 -26.91 -51.31
C THR A 54 28.85 -26.95 -50.81
N ASN A 55 28.65 -27.17 -49.51
CA ASN A 55 27.36 -26.85 -48.88
C ASN A 55 27.22 -25.33 -48.85
N ILE A 56 26.66 -24.77 -49.92
CA ILE A 56 26.24 -23.37 -49.96
C ILE A 56 24.95 -23.29 -49.14
N PHE A 57 25.05 -22.87 -47.88
CA PHE A 57 23.88 -22.43 -47.12
C PHE A 57 23.49 -21.05 -47.64
N ILE A 58 22.54 -21.00 -48.56
CA ILE A 58 21.89 -19.74 -48.93
C ILE A 58 20.93 -19.40 -47.78
N GLN A 59 21.31 -18.48 -46.88
CA GLN A 59 20.35 -17.86 -45.97
C GLN A 59 19.43 -16.95 -46.81
N THR A 60 18.38 -17.52 -47.37
CA THR A 60 17.37 -16.77 -48.16
C THR A 60 16.37 -16.02 -47.28
N ASN A 61 16.28 -16.34 -46.00
CA ASN A 61 15.38 -15.68 -45.05
C ASN A 61 16.17 -14.95 -43.97
N THR A 62 16.45 -13.67 -44.19
CA THR A 62 16.71 -12.73 -43.11
C THR A 62 15.39 -12.48 -42.39
N PHE A 63 15.19 -13.20 -41.29
CA PHE A 63 14.04 -12.98 -40.43
C PHE A 63 14.15 -11.60 -39.76
N HIS A 64 13.14 -10.77 -39.97
CA HIS A 64 13.03 -9.46 -39.33
C HIS A 64 11.76 -9.40 -38.50
N TRP A 65 11.86 -9.10 -37.20
CA TRP A 65 10.72 -8.99 -36.29
C TRP A 65 9.64 -8.01 -36.76
N LYS A 66 10.01 -6.97 -37.51
CA LYS A 66 9.09 -6.04 -38.18
C LYS A 66 8.14 -6.69 -39.20
N GLN A 67 8.44 -7.91 -39.67
CA GLN A 67 7.57 -8.68 -40.57
C GLN A 67 6.49 -9.46 -39.79
N VAL A 68 6.65 -9.60 -38.48
CA VAL A 68 5.76 -10.38 -37.61
C VAL A 68 4.90 -9.46 -36.78
N GLU A 69 5.52 -8.51 -36.07
CA GLU A 69 4.85 -7.52 -35.23
C GLU A 69 4.00 -6.59 -36.10
N SER A 70 2.72 -6.46 -35.75
CA SER A 70 1.75 -5.62 -36.46
C SER A 70 0.82 -4.98 -35.43
N ASP A 71 0.45 -3.72 -35.66
CA ASP A 71 -0.49 -2.99 -34.78
C ASP A 71 -1.89 -3.64 -34.75
N ASP A 72 -2.24 -4.38 -35.82
CA ASP A 72 -3.43 -5.21 -35.87
C ASP A 72 -3.15 -6.61 -35.30
N TYR A 73 -3.75 -6.90 -34.15
CA TYR A 73 -3.62 -8.20 -33.47
C TYR A 73 -4.07 -9.39 -34.34
N PHE A 74 -5.03 -9.22 -35.25
CA PHE A 74 -5.45 -10.32 -36.13
C PHE A 74 -4.35 -10.67 -37.14
N GLN A 75 -3.69 -9.64 -37.69
CA GLN A 75 -2.56 -9.82 -38.58
C GLN A 75 -1.34 -10.36 -37.82
N TYR A 76 -1.11 -9.89 -36.60
CA TYR A 76 -0.02 -10.38 -35.75
C TYR A 76 -0.15 -11.87 -35.44
N VAL A 77 -1.35 -12.33 -35.06
CA VAL A 77 -1.64 -13.76 -34.84
C VAL A 77 -1.46 -14.57 -36.13
N ALA A 78 -1.93 -14.07 -37.27
CA ALA A 78 -1.76 -14.74 -38.56
C ALA A 78 -0.28 -14.89 -38.94
N ASN A 79 0.53 -13.85 -38.72
CA ASN A 79 1.97 -13.86 -38.96
C ASN A 79 2.67 -14.89 -38.04
N LEU A 80 2.31 -14.94 -36.75
CA LEU A 80 2.87 -15.90 -35.80
C LEU A 80 2.53 -17.35 -36.17
N ARG A 81 1.30 -17.61 -36.65
CA ARG A 81 0.89 -18.93 -37.17
C ARG A 81 1.62 -19.29 -38.46
N ALA A 82 1.84 -18.33 -39.37
CA ALA A 82 2.55 -18.55 -40.62
C ALA A 82 4.02 -18.98 -40.43
N ILE A 83 4.62 -18.61 -39.30
CA ILE A 83 6.01 -18.97 -38.94
C ILE A 83 6.06 -20.35 -38.23
N GLY A 84 4.91 -20.96 -37.95
CA GLY A 84 4.82 -22.27 -37.28
C GLY A 84 5.00 -22.20 -35.77
N CYS A 85 4.70 -21.05 -35.14
CA CYS A 85 4.76 -20.92 -33.69
C CYS A 85 3.66 -21.80 -33.03
N PRO A 86 3.97 -22.55 -31.95
CA PRO A 86 2.97 -23.32 -31.22
C PRO A 86 1.83 -22.43 -30.71
N GLU A 87 0.58 -22.89 -30.80
CA GLU A 87 -0.61 -22.09 -30.41
C GLU A 87 -0.57 -21.67 -28.93
N SER A 88 0.06 -22.45 -28.05
CA SER A 88 0.28 -22.07 -26.64
C SER A 88 1.19 -20.85 -26.51
N THR A 89 2.27 -20.78 -27.30
CA THR A 89 3.21 -19.66 -27.28
C THR A 89 2.60 -18.41 -27.92
N ILE A 90 1.81 -18.57 -29.00
CA ILE A 90 1.04 -17.46 -29.59
C ILE A 90 0.09 -16.88 -28.55
N ARG A 91 -0.61 -17.73 -27.81
CA ARG A 91 -1.51 -17.32 -26.74
C ARG A 91 -0.77 -16.52 -25.66
N ASP A 92 0.34 -17.02 -25.15
CA ASP A 92 1.10 -16.36 -24.09
C ASP A 92 1.59 -14.96 -24.51
N ILE A 93 2.11 -14.83 -25.74
CA ILE A 93 2.56 -13.55 -26.30
C ILE A 93 1.40 -12.56 -26.42
N ILE A 94 0.29 -12.98 -27.03
CA ILE A 94 -0.85 -12.09 -27.29
C ILE A 94 -1.56 -11.69 -25.98
N VAL A 95 -1.71 -12.63 -25.03
CA VAL A 95 -2.27 -12.33 -23.71
C VAL A 95 -1.39 -11.31 -22.98
N ALA A 96 -0.06 -11.49 -22.99
CA ALA A 96 0.86 -10.55 -22.36
C ALA A 96 0.75 -9.13 -22.97
N ASP A 97 0.75 -9.02 -24.29
CA ASP A 97 0.68 -7.73 -24.99
C ASP A 97 -0.66 -7.02 -24.80
N VAL A 98 -1.78 -7.73 -24.93
CA VAL A 98 -3.11 -7.16 -24.68
C VAL A 98 -3.25 -6.76 -23.22
N ASN A 99 -2.75 -7.57 -22.28
CA ASN A 99 -2.73 -7.20 -20.86
C ASN A 99 -1.91 -5.93 -20.63
N GLN A 100 -0.78 -5.74 -21.32
CA GLN A 100 0.00 -4.51 -21.22
C GLN A 100 -0.75 -3.30 -21.78
N LEU A 101 -1.43 -3.42 -22.92
CA LEU A 101 -2.26 -2.36 -23.50
C LEU A 101 -3.38 -1.93 -22.54
N TYR A 102 -4.16 -2.89 -22.04
CA TYR A 102 -5.25 -2.60 -21.11
C TYR A 102 -4.75 -2.23 -19.71
N ALA A 103 -3.54 -2.62 -19.29
CA ALA A 103 -2.90 -2.07 -18.10
C ALA A 103 -2.65 -0.56 -18.26
N ARG A 104 -2.14 -0.10 -19.42
CA ARG A 104 -1.97 1.33 -19.70
C ARG A 104 -3.31 2.08 -19.72
N LYS A 105 -4.33 1.53 -20.36
CA LYS A 105 -5.68 2.12 -20.38
C LYS A 105 -6.31 2.21 -18.98
N ARG A 106 -6.21 1.15 -18.18
CA ARG A 106 -6.68 1.14 -16.78
C ARG A 106 -5.92 2.16 -15.94
N ALA A 107 -4.61 2.28 -16.11
CA ALA A 107 -3.83 3.29 -15.40
C ALA A 107 -4.35 4.72 -15.66
N ALA A 108 -4.75 5.03 -16.90
CA ALA A 108 -5.34 6.33 -17.24
C ALA A 108 -6.70 6.57 -16.57
N VAL A 109 -7.58 5.56 -16.49
CA VAL A 109 -8.88 5.67 -15.81
C VAL A 109 -8.71 5.80 -14.29
N ILE A 110 -7.89 4.92 -13.70
CA ILE A 110 -7.63 4.89 -12.25
C ILE A 110 -7.01 6.20 -11.78
N THR A 111 -6.23 6.91 -12.62
CA THR A 111 -5.65 8.20 -12.27
C THR A 111 -6.70 9.16 -11.68
N THR A 112 -7.90 9.22 -12.27
CA THR A 112 -9.00 10.11 -11.82
C THR A 112 -9.56 9.76 -10.43
N GLU A 113 -9.63 8.48 -10.09
CA GLU A 113 -10.09 7.98 -8.78
C GLU A 113 -8.97 8.09 -7.73
N HIS A 114 -7.72 7.86 -8.14
CA HIS A 114 -6.51 7.93 -7.32
C HIS A 114 -6.04 9.36 -7.01
N ASP A 115 -6.69 10.35 -7.60
CA ASP A 115 -6.39 11.75 -7.33
C ASP A 115 -6.82 12.12 -5.92
N GLN A 116 -7.95 11.66 -5.37
CA GLN A 116 -8.39 11.98 -4.00
C GLN A 116 -7.70 11.15 -2.90
N TRP A 117 -6.42 10.84 -3.05
CA TRP A 117 -5.65 10.03 -2.10
C TRP A 117 -5.59 10.64 -0.68
N TRP A 118 -5.94 11.91 -0.50
CA TRP A 118 -5.97 12.57 0.81
C TRP A 118 -7.29 12.39 1.58
N ARG A 119 -8.35 11.84 0.96
CA ARG A 119 -9.65 11.62 1.61
C ARG A 119 -9.80 10.18 2.11
N LEU A 120 -10.51 10.00 3.22
CA LEU A 120 -10.89 8.68 3.72
C LEU A 120 -12.07 8.10 2.92
N GLU A 121 -13.06 8.94 2.64
CA GLU A 121 -14.23 8.59 1.84
C GLU A 121 -14.02 9.14 0.43
N PRO A 122 -13.88 8.27 -0.58
CA PRO A 122 -13.82 8.72 -1.96
C PRO A 122 -15.20 9.27 -2.36
N ASP A 123 -15.20 10.29 -3.20
CA ASP A 123 -16.43 10.77 -3.83
C ASP A 123 -17.14 9.60 -4.55
N LEU A 124 -18.34 9.26 -4.07
CA LEU A 124 -19.11 8.11 -4.56
C LEU A 124 -19.44 8.22 -6.05
N GLU A 125 -19.61 9.44 -6.59
CA GLU A 125 -19.90 9.64 -8.00
C GLU A 125 -18.67 9.37 -8.87
N ILE A 126 -17.50 9.86 -8.44
CA ILE A 126 -16.22 9.60 -9.10
C ILE A 126 -15.86 8.11 -9.01
N MET A 127 -16.10 7.50 -7.85
CA MET A 127 -15.89 6.07 -7.64
C MET A 127 -16.78 5.24 -8.56
N THR A 128 -18.07 5.57 -8.65
CA THR A 128 -19.02 4.86 -9.53
C THR A 128 -18.65 5.00 -11.00
N ARG A 129 -18.26 6.21 -11.44
CA ARG A 129 -17.80 6.45 -12.82
C ARG A 129 -16.53 5.66 -13.16
N SER A 130 -15.58 5.62 -12.25
CA SER A 130 -14.33 4.90 -12.45
C SER A 130 -14.53 3.38 -12.41
N MET A 131 -15.34 2.86 -11.49
CA MET A 131 -15.74 1.44 -11.49
C MET A 131 -16.41 1.03 -12.81
N THR A 132 -17.37 1.82 -13.29
CA THR A 132 -18.05 1.54 -14.57
C THR A 132 -17.10 1.61 -15.77
N ALA A 133 -16.18 2.56 -15.79
CA ALA A 133 -15.14 2.66 -16.83
C ALA A 133 -14.16 1.46 -16.79
N LEU A 134 -13.77 1.01 -15.60
CA LEU A 134 -12.94 -0.19 -15.41
C LEU A 134 -13.65 -1.45 -15.89
N GLU A 135 -14.93 -1.60 -15.58
CA GLU A 135 -15.74 -2.72 -16.08
C GLU A 135 -15.86 -2.72 -17.60
N GLN A 136 -16.01 -1.54 -18.22
CA GLN A 136 -16.05 -1.40 -19.67
C GLN A 136 -14.71 -1.84 -20.29
N LEU A 137 -13.58 -1.36 -19.77
CA LEU A 137 -12.25 -1.76 -20.22
C LEU A 137 -12.03 -3.28 -20.08
N GLU A 138 -12.51 -3.89 -19.01
CA GLU A 138 -12.38 -5.34 -18.81
C GLU A 138 -13.30 -6.12 -19.77
N ARG A 139 -14.48 -5.61 -20.09
CA ARG A 139 -15.35 -6.21 -21.13
C ARG A 139 -14.69 -6.12 -22.50
N GLU A 140 -14.12 -4.98 -22.87
CA GLU A 140 -13.39 -4.80 -24.13
C GLU A 140 -12.19 -5.74 -24.23
N ARG A 141 -11.38 -5.84 -23.17
CA ARG A 141 -10.24 -6.76 -23.09
C ARG A 141 -10.68 -8.20 -23.35
N ARG A 142 -11.73 -8.65 -22.67
CA ARG A 142 -12.24 -10.02 -22.81
C ARG A 142 -12.81 -10.29 -24.19
N GLN A 143 -13.54 -9.34 -24.78
CA GLN A 143 -14.06 -9.46 -26.13
C GLN A 143 -12.94 -9.56 -27.16
N LEU A 144 -11.89 -8.74 -27.02
CA LEU A 144 -10.72 -8.77 -27.90
C LEU A 144 -10.00 -10.12 -27.80
N LEU A 145 -9.68 -10.58 -26.59
CA LEU A 145 -9.00 -11.86 -26.39
C LEU A 145 -9.84 -13.05 -26.87
N ARG A 146 -11.16 -13.00 -26.65
CA ARG A 146 -12.09 -14.02 -27.17
C ARG A 146 -12.11 -14.04 -28.70
N ALA A 147 -12.06 -12.89 -29.35
CA ALA A 147 -12.01 -12.80 -30.81
C ALA A 147 -10.68 -13.30 -31.39
N LEU A 148 -9.56 -13.09 -30.69
CA LEU A 148 -8.22 -13.48 -31.14
C LEU A 148 -7.90 -14.96 -30.89
N LEU A 149 -8.31 -15.50 -29.74
CA LEU A 149 -7.83 -16.79 -29.21
C LEU A 149 -8.94 -17.83 -29.01
N GLY A 150 -10.21 -17.45 -29.18
CA GLY A 150 -11.36 -18.33 -28.99
C GLY A 150 -11.78 -18.50 -27.52
N PRO A 151 -12.95 -19.09 -27.23
CA PRO A 151 -13.58 -19.09 -25.90
C PRO A 151 -12.81 -19.88 -24.83
N GLU A 152 -11.90 -20.78 -25.23
CA GLU A 152 -11.11 -21.60 -24.30
C GLU A 152 -10.09 -20.78 -23.50
N TRP A 153 -9.72 -19.58 -23.97
CA TRP A 153 -8.80 -18.70 -23.25
C TRP A 153 -9.38 -18.27 -21.89
N GLU A 154 -10.70 -18.06 -21.79
CA GLU A 154 -11.36 -17.55 -20.58
C GLU A 154 -11.24 -18.53 -19.40
N ALA A 155 -11.27 -19.84 -19.68
CA ALA A 155 -11.15 -20.89 -18.66
C ALA A 155 -9.72 -20.96 -18.10
N GLN A 156 -8.72 -20.79 -18.98
CA GLN A 156 -7.32 -20.83 -18.60
C GLN A 156 -6.89 -19.54 -17.90
N GLU A 157 -7.36 -18.36 -18.34
CA GLU A 157 -7.17 -17.11 -17.62
C GLU A 157 -7.79 -17.16 -16.23
N ARG A 158 -8.99 -17.72 -16.04
CA ARG A 158 -9.55 -17.89 -14.69
C ARG A 158 -8.71 -18.80 -13.80
N ALA A 159 -8.06 -19.80 -14.39
CA ALA A 159 -7.15 -20.70 -13.67
C ALA A 159 -5.77 -20.09 -13.41
N SER A 160 -5.33 -19.16 -14.27
CA SER A 160 -4.01 -18.49 -14.22
C SER A 160 -4.08 -17.07 -13.63
N ALA A 161 -5.29 -16.54 -13.41
CA ALA A 161 -5.49 -15.22 -12.83
C ALA A 161 -4.78 -15.25 -11.48
N PRO A 162 -3.73 -14.45 -11.27
CA PRO A 162 -3.19 -14.29 -9.93
C PRO A 162 -4.39 -13.86 -9.08
N GLU A 163 -4.70 -14.63 -8.04
CA GLU A 163 -5.60 -14.19 -6.97
C GLU A 163 -5.23 -12.74 -6.72
N GLN A 164 -6.16 -11.83 -7.02
CA GLN A 164 -5.90 -10.41 -6.92
C GLN A 164 -5.42 -10.17 -5.50
N LYS A 165 -4.09 -10.01 -5.33
CA LYS A 165 -3.45 -9.68 -4.07
C LYS A 165 -3.90 -8.27 -3.73
N ALA A 166 -5.12 -8.15 -3.22
CA ALA A 166 -5.75 -6.92 -2.79
C ALA A 166 -5.05 -6.34 -1.55
N ALA A 167 -4.20 -7.14 -0.90
CA ALA A 167 -3.35 -6.74 0.21
C ALA A 167 -1.95 -6.44 -0.32
N GLY A 168 -1.62 -5.17 -0.51
CA GLY A 168 -0.28 -4.72 -0.87
C GLY A 168 -0.20 -3.23 -1.20
N PRO A 169 1.02 -2.66 -1.29
CA PRO A 169 1.21 -1.27 -1.68
C PRO A 169 0.70 -1.01 -3.10
N ARG A 170 0.13 0.17 -3.32
CA ARG A 170 -0.38 0.67 -4.59
C ARG A 170 0.64 1.59 -5.23
N PHE A 171 0.91 1.37 -6.52
CA PHE A 171 1.88 2.11 -7.32
C PHE A 171 1.18 2.87 -8.44
N THR A 172 0.49 3.95 -8.06
CA THR A 172 -0.37 4.71 -8.96
C THR A 172 -0.01 6.20 -8.91
N GLY A 173 -0.47 6.97 -9.90
CA GLY A 173 -0.17 8.39 -10.04
C GLY A 173 1.08 8.63 -10.89
N PRO A 174 1.36 9.88 -11.25
CA PRO A 174 2.39 10.21 -12.23
C PRO A 174 3.80 9.83 -11.76
N VAL A 175 4.07 9.82 -10.45
CA VAL A 175 5.39 9.53 -9.89
C VAL A 175 5.62 8.02 -9.72
N LEU A 176 4.71 7.31 -9.05
CA LEU A 176 4.91 5.89 -8.71
C LEU A 176 4.66 4.94 -9.89
N SER A 177 3.83 5.33 -10.86
CA SER A 177 3.56 4.51 -12.06
C SER A 177 4.77 4.36 -12.99
N GLN A 178 5.77 5.23 -12.86
CA GLN A 178 6.99 5.22 -13.68
C GLN A 178 8.12 4.39 -13.05
N LEU A 179 7.89 3.76 -11.90
CA LEU A 179 8.91 2.97 -11.23
C LEU A 179 9.27 1.70 -12.03
N PRO A 180 10.57 1.32 -12.10
CA PRO A 180 10.97 0.06 -12.71
C PRO A 180 10.31 -1.14 -12.03
N ALA A 181 9.99 -2.17 -12.81
CA ALA A 181 9.39 -3.41 -12.29
C ALA A 181 10.25 -4.08 -11.20
N THR A 182 11.58 -3.97 -11.31
CA THR A 182 12.52 -4.48 -10.30
C THR A 182 12.38 -3.74 -8.97
N THR A 183 12.20 -2.41 -9.00
CA THR A 183 11.96 -1.59 -7.81
C THR A 183 10.61 -1.92 -7.18
N ILE A 184 9.56 -2.06 -7.99
CA ILE A 184 8.21 -2.44 -7.52
C ILE A 184 8.26 -3.80 -6.81
N SER A 185 8.90 -4.80 -7.42
CA SER A 185 9.09 -6.13 -6.81
C SER A 185 9.83 -6.03 -5.47
N ALA A 186 10.93 -5.29 -5.42
CA ALA A 186 11.72 -5.14 -4.20
C ALA A 186 10.94 -4.46 -3.06
N ILE A 187 10.04 -3.53 -3.38
CA ILE A 187 9.16 -2.88 -2.39
C ILE A 187 8.10 -3.87 -1.90
N TYR A 188 7.49 -4.66 -2.79
CA TYR A 188 6.54 -5.70 -2.40
C TYR A 188 7.19 -6.74 -1.48
N ASP A 189 8.39 -7.22 -1.81
CA ASP A 189 9.11 -8.21 -0.99
C ASP A 189 9.42 -7.66 0.41
N ALA A 190 9.84 -6.39 0.48
CA ALA A 190 10.10 -5.71 1.74
C ALA A 190 8.81 -5.52 2.57
N TRP A 191 7.70 -5.18 1.91
CA TRP A 191 6.40 -5.02 2.56
C TRP A 191 5.87 -6.35 3.09
N GLU A 192 5.94 -7.43 2.29
CA GLU A 192 5.51 -8.77 2.70
C GLU A 192 6.33 -9.27 3.88
N THR A 193 7.65 -8.99 3.88
CA THR A 193 8.53 -9.29 5.01
C THR A 193 8.12 -8.53 6.28
N LEU A 194 7.80 -7.23 6.15
CA LEU A 194 7.32 -6.42 7.28
C LEU A 194 6.01 -6.98 7.84
N GLN A 195 5.00 -7.21 6.98
CA GLN A 195 3.68 -7.69 7.41
C GLN A 195 3.77 -9.04 8.10
N ARG A 196 4.56 -9.97 7.55
CA ARG A 196 4.80 -11.27 8.15
C ARG A 196 5.40 -11.14 9.55
N ARG A 197 6.47 -10.35 9.72
CA ARG A 197 7.14 -10.16 11.01
C ARG A 197 6.26 -9.46 12.05
N LEU A 198 5.46 -8.49 11.63
CA LEU A 198 4.48 -7.84 12.52
C LEU A 198 3.40 -8.83 12.97
N ALA A 199 2.87 -9.62 12.04
CA ALA A 199 1.85 -10.63 12.36
C ALA A 199 2.39 -11.73 13.28
N GLU A 200 3.62 -12.21 13.04
CA GLU A 200 4.34 -13.13 13.93
C GLU A 200 4.47 -12.54 15.34
N HIS A 201 4.95 -11.29 15.47
CA HIS A 201 5.09 -10.62 16.77
C HIS A 201 3.77 -10.46 17.52
N VAL A 202 2.71 -10.00 16.83
CA VAL A 202 1.38 -9.85 17.43
C VAL A 202 0.84 -11.20 17.91
N ARG A 203 1.03 -12.25 17.11
CA ARG A 203 0.59 -13.61 17.47
C ARG A 203 1.36 -14.15 18.67
N GLU A 204 2.68 -14.03 18.70
CA GLU A 204 3.51 -14.48 19.83
C GLU A 204 3.11 -13.77 21.14
N GLN A 205 2.87 -12.47 21.09
CA GLN A 205 2.43 -11.70 22.27
C GLN A 205 1.03 -12.09 22.71
N ALA A 206 0.11 -12.32 21.77
CA ALA A 206 -1.25 -12.79 22.07
C ALA A 206 -1.24 -14.18 22.72
N GLU A 207 -0.41 -15.12 22.24
CA GLU A 207 -0.23 -16.44 22.85
C GLU A 207 0.31 -16.36 24.29
N MET A 208 1.09 -15.32 24.61
CA MET A 208 1.57 -15.01 25.96
C MET A 208 0.60 -14.17 26.79
N GLY A 209 -0.56 -13.79 26.25
CA GLY A 209 -1.53 -12.91 26.91
C GLY A 209 -1.03 -11.48 27.16
N ARG A 210 -0.09 -11.00 26.33
CA ARG A 210 0.54 -9.68 26.44
C ARG A 210 0.19 -8.79 25.24
N PRO A 211 0.15 -7.46 25.41
CA PRO A 211 0.02 -6.56 24.28
C PRO A 211 1.29 -6.58 23.41
N PRO A 212 1.21 -6.25 22.12
CA PRO A 212 2.38 -6.12 21.25
C PRO A 212 3.40 -5.12 21.80
N ASP A 213 4.67 -5.51 21.87
CA ASP A 213 5.75 -4.60 22.27
C ASP A 213 5.90 -3.47 21.23
N PRO A 214 5.73 -2.19 21.64
CA PRO A 214 5.86 -1.05 20.74
C PRO A 214 7.28 -0.87 20.20
N LEU A 215 8.32 -1.25 20.94
CA LEU A 215 9.71 -1.09 20.52
C LEU A 215 10.06 -2.04 19.36
N VAL A 216 9.57 -3.28 19.43
CA VAL A 216 9.74 -4.26 18.34
C VAL A 216 9.01 -3.76 17.08
N SER A 217 7.79 -3.28 17.23
CA SER A 217 7.00 -2.75 16.11
C SER A 217 7.68 -1.53 15.47
N ALA A 218 8.21 -0.61 16.27
CA ALA A 218 8.95 0.55 15.81
C ALA A 218 10.25 0.16 15.07
N HIS A 219 10.96 -0.84 15.57
CA HIS A 219 12.17 -1.36 14.93
C HIS A 219 11.87 -1.94 13.54
N LEU A 220 10.83 -2.76 13.42
CA LEU A 220 10.40 -3.35 12.14
C LEU A 220 9.99 -2.26 11.14
N GLN A 221 9.26 -1.25 11.59
CA GLN A 221 8.90 -0.10 10.75
C GLN A 221 10.12 0.70 10.30
N ARG A 222 11.11 0.90 11.18
CA ARG A 222 12.37 1.56 10.83
C ARG A 222 13.13 0.80 9.75
N GLU A 223 13.30 -0.52 9.88
CA GLU A 223 13.97 -1.34 8.87
C GLU A 223 13.29 -1.22 7.49
N TYR A 224 11.96 -1.26 7.47
CA TYR A 224 11.19 -1.08 6.23
C TYR A 224 11.37 0.34 5.66
N ARG A 225 11.35 1.37 6.50
CA ARG A 225 11.56 2.76 6.09
C ARG A 225 12.94 2.98 5.49
N GLU A 226 13.99 2.46 6.13
CA GLU A 226 15.37 2.50 5.60
C GLU A 226 15.47 1.79 4.25
N ARG A 227 14.80 0.65 4.09
CA ARG A 227 14.75 -0.06 2.80
C ARG A 227 14.09 0.78 1.71
N LEU A 228 12.99 1.47 2.02
CA LEU A 228 12.33 2.38 1.07
C LEU A 228 13.23 3.57 0.71
N GLU A 229 13.94 4.16 1.68
CA GLU A 229 14.89 5.26 1.46
C GLU A 229 16.05 4.89 0.54
N HIS A 230 16.41 3.60 0.46
CA HIS A 230 17.40 3.10 -0.51
C HIS A 230 16.82 2.81 -1.90
N LEU A 231 15.52 2.53 -2.01
CA LEU A 231 14.87 2.14 -3.26
C LEU A 231 14.22 3.32 -4.00
N LEU A 232 13.81 4.36 -3.26
CA LEU A 232 13.05 5.50 -3.75
C LEU A 232 13.82 6.80 -3.50
N ASN A 233 13.69 7.76 -4.41
CA ASN A 233 14.13 9.14 -4.14
C ASN A 233 13.15 9.85 -3.18
N ALA A 234 13.48 11.07 -2.75
CA ALA A 234 12.68 11.81 -1.76
C ALA A 234 11.22 12.07 -2.22
N GLU A 235 11.01 12.43 -3.48
CA GLU A 235 9.68 12.69 -4.03
C GLU A 235 8.85 11.40 -4.14
N GLN A 236 9.47 10.34 -4.68
CA GLN A 236 8.85 9.02 -4.80
C GLN A 236 8.50 8.44 -3.42
N LEU A 237 9.38 8.62 -2.44
CA LEU A 237 9.16 8.17 -1.07
C LEU A 237 7.97 8.90 -0.45
N GLU A 238 7.91 10.23 -0.57
CA GLU A 238 6.78 11.00 -0.04
C GLU A 238 5.45 10.54 -0.67
N GLU A 239 5.37 10.46 -2.00
CA GLU A 239 4.17 9.98 -2.70
C GLU A 239 3.80 8.54 -2.31
N PHE A 240 4.80 7.68 -2.12
CA PHE A 240 4.57 6.30 -1.67
C PHE A 240 3.96 6.26 -0.27
N LEU A 241 4.50 7.05 0.67
CA LEU A 241 4.02 7.08 2.05
C LEU A 241 2.64 7.72 2.18
N LEU A 242 2.39 8.81 1.45
CA LEU A 242 1.09 9.46 1.41
C LEU A 242 -0.02 8.49 0.96
N ARG A 243 0.31 7.50 0.13
CA ARG A 243 -0.65 6.53 -0.40
C ARG A 243 -0.74 5.26 0.44
N ASN A 244 0.39 4.74 0.89
CA ASN A 244 0.50 3.36 1.38
C ASN A 244 0.92 3.23 2.85
N SER A 245 1.23 4.32 3.55
CA SER A 245 1.68 4.23 4.94
C SER A 245 0.50 4.12 5.92
N PRO A 246 0.67 3.35 7.02
CA PRO A 246 -0.29 3.36 8.13
C PRO A 246 -0.51 4.77 8.72
N LEU A 247 0.50 5.63 8.63
CA LEU A 247 0.40 7.02 9.05
C LEU A 247 -0.57 7.82 8.17
N ALA A 248 -0.54 7.60 6.85
CA ALA A 248 -1.47 8.24 5.93
C ALA A 248 -2.91 7.77 6.17
N ASP A 249 -3.11 6.47 6.44
CA ASP A 249 -4.43 5.95 6.81
C ASP A 249 -4.94 6.58 8.12
N ARG A 250 -4.07 6.71 9.12
CA ARG A 250 -4.39 7.42 10.36
C ARG A 250 -4.71 8.90 10.07
N ALA A 251 -3.94 9.57 9.22
CA ALA A 251 -4.17 10.96 8.85
C ALA A 251 -5.53 11.14 8.16
N ARG A 252 -5.88 10.29 7.21
CA ARG A 252 -7.21 10.27 6.57
C ARG A 252 -8.32 10.08 7.61
N GLY A 253 -8.13 9.14 8.54
CA GLY A 253 -9.07 8.90 9.64
C GLY A 253 -9.26 10.11 10.56
N MET A 254 -8.17 10.81 10.89
CA MET A 254 -8.21 12.03 11.72
C MET A 254 -8.86 13.21 10.98
N LEU A 255 -8.78 13.23 9.66
CA LEU A 255 -9.34 14.28 8.80
C LEU A 255 -10.71 13.90 8.22
N GLN A 256 -11.33 12.83 8.72
CA GLN A 256 -12.68 12.46 8.31
C GLN A 256 -13.66 13.59 8.69
N GLY A 257 -14.33 14.17 7.70
CA GLY A 257 -15.20 15.34 7.89
C GLY A 257 -14.51 16.68 7.96
N PHE A 258 -13.18 16.69 7.91
CA PHE A 258 -12.40 17.89 7.70
C PHE A 258 -12.19 18.01 6.20
N ASP A 259 -12.74 19.06 5.57
CA ASP A 259 -12.57 19.29 4.13
C ASP A 259 -11.16 19.84 3.86
N ALA A 260 -10.17 18.96 4.02
CA ALA A 260 -8.78 19.22 3.72
C ALA A 260 -8.58 19.31 2.20
N SER A 261 -7.89 20.36 1.79
CA SER A 261 -7.22 20.40 0.50
C SER A 261 -6.06 19.38 0.44
N PRO A 262 -5.63 18.96 -0.76
CA PRO A 262 -4.45 18.11 -0.94
C PRO A 262 -3.20 18.71 -0.27
N GLU A 263 -3.04 20.03 -0.36
CA GLU A 263 -1.92 20.77 0.21
C GLU A 263 -1.96 20.76 1.74
N GLU A 264 -3.14 20.99 2.34
CA GLU A 264 -3.32 20.89 3.79
C GLU A 264 -3.04 19.47 4.28
N PHE A 265 -3.56 18.44 3.58
CA PHE A 265 -3.27 17.06 3.95
C PHE A 265 -1.78 16.77 3.90
N ARG A 266 -1.08 17.16 2.81
CA ARG A 266 0.36 16.95 2.68
C ARG A 266 1.15 17.68 3.78
N ALA A 267 0.75 18.90 4.15
CA ALA A 267 1.36 19.64 5.26
C ALA A 267 1.17 18.94 6.61
N ILE A 268 -0.05 18.49 6.90
CA ILE A 268 -0.38 17.73 8.11
C ILE A 268 0.41 16.42 8.14
N PHE A 269 0.42 15.69 7.03
CA PHE A 269 1.17 14.44 6.90
C PHE A 269 2.67 14.63 7.14
N ARG A 270 3.31 15.67 6.58
CA ARG A 270 4.73 15.97 6.84
C ARG A 270 5.01 16.22 8.31
N THR A 271 4.12 16.91 9.00
CA THR A 271 4.23 17.18 10.44
C THR A 271 4.11 15.88 11.24
N LEU A 272 3.18 15.00 10.85
CA LEU A 272 3.01 13.66 11.42
C LEU A 272 4.21 12.75 11.16
N ASP A 273 4.71 12.69 9.93
CA ASP A 273 5.84 11.83 9.51
C ASP A 273 7.12 12.24 10.23
N LYS A 274 7.34 13.54 10.45
CA LYS A 274 8.45 14.03 11.25
C LYS A 274 8.42 13.50 12.69
N ALA A 275 7.25 13.51 13.33
CA ALA A 275 7.09 12.97 14.68
C ALA A 275 7.25 11.45 14.71
N GLU A 276 6.66 10.74 13.75
CA GLU A 276 6.78 9.28 13.63
C GLU A 276 8.24 8.86 13.41
N ARG A 277 8.96 9.58 12.55
CA ARG A 277 10.40 9.37 12.32
C ARG A 277 11.21 9.58 13.60
N GLN A 278 10.93 10.63 14.38
CA GLN A 278 11.62 10.82 15.66
C GLN A 278 11.37 9.68 16.65
N LEU A 279 10.18 9.08 16.60
CA LEU A 279 9.81 7.96 17.44
C LEU A 279 10.46 6.64 16.97
N MET A 280 10.51 6.36 15.66
CA MET A 280 11.18 5.19 15.09
C MET A 280 12.69 5.16 15.37
N TRP A 281 13.35 6.32 15.43
CA TRP A 281 14.78 6.44 15.75
C TRP A 281 15.04 6.80 17.23
N ALA A 282 14.03 6.68 18.09
CA ALA A 282 14.21 6.88 19.51
C ALA A 282 15.20 5.87 20.10
N THR A 283 16.11 6.35 20.96
CA THR A 283 17.11 5.51 21.65
C THR A 283 16.59 4.91 22.95
N VAL A 284 15.29 5.01 23.20
CA VAL A 284 14.62 4.48 24.40
C VAL A 284 14.55 2.96 24.33
N THR A 285 14.75 2.31 25.48
CA THR A 285 14.82 0.85 25.60
C THR A 285 13.68 0.25 26.43
N THR A 286 12.79 1.08 26.98
CA THR A 286 11.61 0.62 27.74
C THR A 286 10.31 1.12 27.12
N PRO A 287 9.22 0.35 27.19
CA PRO A 287 7.90 0.76 26.70
C PRO A 287 7.41 2.06 27.34
N GLU A 288 7.62 2.27 28.63
CA GLU A 288 7.15 3.46 29.35
C GLU A 288 7.87 4.72 28.88
N ALA A 289 9.19 4.62 28.62
CA ALA A 289 9.97 5.72 28.08
C ALA A 289 9.54 6.05 26.65
N TYR A 290 9.28 5.02 25.83
CA TYR A 290 8.75 5.19 24.48
C TYR A 290 7.39 5.89 24.46
N GLU A 291 6.47 5.50 25.33
CA GLU A 291 5.18 6.18 25.46
C GLU A 291 5.33 7.63 25.94
N SER A 292 6.24 7.90 26.86
CA SER A 292 6.49 9.25 27.36
C SER A 292 6.98 10.17 26.23
N GLN A 293 7.87 9.67 25.38
CA GLN A 293 8.38 10.37 24.21
C GLN A 293 7.28 10.56 23.17
N ARG A 294 6.45 9.54 22.92
CA ARG A 294 5.28 9.65 22.03
C ARG A 294 4.35 10.78 22.47
N ARG A 295 3.98 10.84 23.76
CA ARG A 295 3.12 11.89 24.32
C ARG A 295 3.75 13.29 24.19
N GLN A 296 5.08 13.39 24.32
CA GLN A 296 5.78 14.66 24.11
C GLN A 296 5.73 15.10 22.65
N LEU A 297 5.96 14.18 21.72
CA LEU A 297 5.89 14.43 20.28
C LEU A 297 4.49 14.81 19.82
N GLU A 298 3.46 14.14 20.36
CA GLU A 298 2.05 14.48 20.12
C GLU A 298 1.76 15.95 20.49
N LYS A 299 2.24 16.43 21.65
CA LYS A 299 2.07 17.84 22.05
C LYS A 299 2.82 18.81 21.14
N GLN A 300 4.03 18.47 20.72
CA GLN A 300 4.82 19.31 19.81
C GLN A 300 4.17 19.41 18.43
N MET A 301 3.71 18.27 17.91
CA MET A 301 2.96 18.17 16.67
C MET A 301 1.69 19.01 16.73
N GLU A 302 0.94 18.94 17.83
CA GLU A 302 -0.28 19.73 18.02
C GLU A 302 0.00 21.24 17.94
N ALA A 303 1.04 21.70 18.63
CA ALA A 303 1.45 23.12 18.58
C ALA A 303 1.87 23.56 17.17
N GLU A 304 2.56 22.69 16.43
CA GLU A 304 2.95 22.95 15.05
C GLU A 304 1.74 23.00 14.11
N LEU A 305 0.81 22.06 14.23
CA LEU A 305 -0.43 22.05 13.45
C LEU A 305 -1.28 23.30 13.72
N GLN A 306 -1.37 23.75 14.98
CA GLN A 306 -2.06 24.98 15.32
C GLN A 306 -1.44 26.22 14.64
N ARG A 307 -0.10 26.25 14.53
CA ARG A 307 0.61 27.33 13.84
C ARG A 307 0.41 27.30 12.33
N GLN A 308 0.38 26.12 11.72
CA GLN A 308 0.24 25.94 10.28
C GLN A 308 -1.19 26.18 9.79
N LEU A 309 -2.18 25.62 10.49
CA LEU A 309 -3.60 25.74 10.12
C LEU A 309 -4.20 27.10 10.53
N GLY A 310 -3.64 27.75 11.55
CA GLY A 310 -4.24 28.92 12.16
C GLY A 310 -5.38 28.55 13.11
N ARG A 311 -5.87 29.54 13.87
CA ARG A 311 -6.75 29.31 15.02
C ARG A 311 -8.10 28.66 14.64
N GLU A 312 -8.75 29.17 13.61
CA GLU A 312 -10.10 28.72 13.21
C GLU A 312 -10.07 27.31 12.61
N ARG A 313 -9.22 27.06 11.61
CA ARG A 313 -9.05 25.72 11.03
C ARG A 313 -8.55 24.69 12.03
N PHE A 314 -7.70 25.09 12.97
CA PHE A 314 -7.26 24.17 14.04
C PHE A 314 -8.39 23.80 15.00
N GLN A 315 -9.34 24.71 15.28
CA GLN A 315 -10.53 24.39 16.05
C GLN A 315 -11.42 23.39 15.32
N GLU A 316 -11.64 23.58 14.02
CA GLU A 316 -12.38 22.63 13.18
C GLU A 316 -11.70 21.25 13.15
N TYR A 317 -10.37 21.22 12.99
CA TYR A 317 -9.58 20.00 13.08
C TYR A 317 -9.78 19.29 14.42
N LYS A 318 -9.74 20.01 15.54
CA LYS A 318 -9.98 19.45 16.88
C LYS A 318 -11.41 18.94 17.07
N LEU A 319 -12.41 19.66 16.57
CA LEU A 319 -13.81 19.24 16.62
C LEU A 319 -14.00 17.93 15.86
N ASN A 320 -13.43 17.79 14.67
CA ASN A 320 -13.52 16.56 13.88
C ASN A 320 -12.81 15.35 14.51
N GLN A 321 -11.92 15.56 15.49
CA GLN A 321 -11.34 14.46 16.28
C GLN A 321 -12.24 13.99 17.42
N ASP A 322 -13.18 14.82 17.88
CA ASP A 322 -14.10 14.47 18.95
C ASP A 322 -15.11 13.42 18.45
N PRO A 323 -15.14 12.20 19.03
CA PRO A 323 -16.13 11.18 18.66
C PRO A 323 -17.57 11.69 18.77
N VAL A 324 -17.87 12.51 19.78
CA VAL A 324 -19.23 13.03 20.01
C VAL A 324 -19.63 14.00 18.89
N PHE A 325 -18.70 14.81 18.39
CA PHE A 325 -18.95 15.70 17.26
C PHE A 325 -19.16 14.91 15.97
N ARG A 326 -18.31 13.91 15.69
CA ARG A 326 -18.46 13.04 14.51
C ARG A 326 -19.81 12.32 14.49
N ASP A 327 -20.20 11.73 15.62
CA ASP A 327 -21.51 11.09 15.76
C ASP A 327 -22.67 12.08 15.57
N THR A 328 -22.50 13.31 16.04
CA THR A 328 -23.53 14.35 15.91
C THR A 328 -23.65 14.83 14.46
N ARG A 329 -22.54 14.97 13.75
CA ARG A 329 -22.52 15.33 12.33
C ARG A 329 -23.17 14.26 11.46
N LEU A 330 -22.83 12.99 11.69
CA LEU A 330 -23.49 11.86 11.01
C LEU A 330 -24.99 11.83 11.29
N LEU A 331 -25.40 12.08 12.54
CA LEU A 331 -26.81 12.15 12.90
C LEU A 331 -27.52 13.34 12.23
N ALA A 332 -26.86 14.50 12.11
CA ALA A 332 -27.40 15.64 11.40
C ALA A 332 -27.61 15.33 9.91
N GLU A 333 -26.65 14.66 9.28
CA GLU A 333 -26.76 14.17 7.89
C GLU A 333 -27.90 13.16 7.73
N GLU A 334 -28.03 12.17 8.62
CA GLU A 334 -29.12 11.19 8.62
C GLU A 334 -30.51 11.84 8.78
N LEU A 335 -30.61 12.88 9.61
CA LEU A 335 -31.83 13.63 9.85
C LEU A 335 -32.18 14.60 8.72
N GLY A 336 -31.27 14.81 7.76
CA GLY A 336 -31.45 15.75 6.65
C GLY A 336 -31.51 17.21 7.09
N VAL A 337 -30.94 17.54 8.26
CA VAL A 337 -30.88 18.93 8.73
C VAL A 337 -29.69 19.67 8.10
N PRO A 338 -29.72 21.01 8.01
CA PRO A 338 -28.60 21.78 7.47
C PRO A 338 -27.29 21.49 8.23
N PRO A 339 -26.13 21.45 7.54
CA PRO A 339 -24.84 21.12 8.16
C PRO A 339 -24.45 22.11 9.27
N GLU A 340 -24.88 23.37 9.19
CA GLU A 340 -24.68 24.34 10.28
C GLU A 340 -25.35 23.94 11.61
N THR A 341 -26.32 23.02 11.59
CA THR A 341 -27.03 22.52 12.79
C THR A 341 -26.17 21.56 13.61
N ALA A 342 -25.14 20.95 13.01
CA ALA A 342 -24.31 19.94 13.67
C ALA A 342 -23.54 20.50 14.87
N LEU A 343 -23.00 21.73 14.75
CA LEU A 343 -22.23 22.37 15.83
C LEU A 343 -23.13 22.75 17.03
N PRO A 344 -24.26 23.47 16.86
CA PRO A 344 -25.19 23.73 17.96
C PRO A 344 -25.74 22.45 18.60
N LEU A 345 -26.02 21.40 17.80
CA LEU A 345 -26.47 20.12 18.32
C LEU A 345 -25.38 19.45 19.18
N TYR A 346 -24.12 19.53 18.76
CA TYR A 346 -22.99 19.04 19.55
C TYR A 346 -22.83 19.81 20.86
N GLU A 347 -22.91 21.13 20.82
CA GLU A 347 -22.80 21.98 22.00
C GLU A 347 -23.89 21.67 23.03
N ILE A 348 -25.15 21.50 22.58
CA ILE A 348 -26.25 21.08 23.45
C ILE A 348 -25.95 19.71 24.08
N ARG A 349 -25.50 18.73 23.29
CA ARG A 349 -25.17 17.38 23.81
C ARG A 349 -24.04 17.42 24.82
N LYS A 350 -22.99 18.19 24.55
CA LYS A 350 -21.82 18.33 25.41
C LYS A 350 -22.17 19.02 26.73
N ALA A 351 -22.80 20.20 26.66
CA ALA A 351 -23.23 20.94 27.84
C ALA A 351 -24.18 20.10 28.71
N SER A 352 -25.11 19.38 28.07
CA SER A 352 -26.01 18.45 28.75
C SER A 352 -25.26 17.34 29.49
N ALA A 353 -24.26 16.72 28.86
CA ALA A 353 -23.50 15.65 29.50
C ALA A 353 -22.66 16.18 30.69
N GLU A 354 -22.07 17.36 30.55
CA GLU A 354 -21.30 18.02 31.62
C GLU A 354 -22.19 18.40 32.81
N GLU A 355 -23.37 18.96 32.55
CA GLU A 355 -24.35 19.31 33.59
C GLU A 355 -24.91 18.07 34.30
N GLU A 356 -25.28 17.03 33.55
CA GLU A 356 -25.75 15.77 34.12
C GLU A 356 -24.68 15.12 35.02
N ALA A 357 -23.42 15.13 34.58
CA ALA A 357 -22.30 14.65 35.39
C ALA A 357 -22.11 15.49 36.65
N ALA A 358 -22.20 16.82 36.55
CA ALA A 358 -22.11 17.73 37.70
C ALA A 358 -23.23 17.47 38.72
N ILE A 359 -24.48 17.32 38.29
CA ILE A 359 -25.63 17.03 39.17
C ILE A 359 -25.46 15.67 39.87
N ARG A 360 -25.03 14.64 39.13
CA ARG A 360 -24.84 13.29 39.68
C ARG A 360 -23.72 13.20 40.70
N THR A 361 -22.62 13.92 40.48
CA THR A 361 -21.42 13.87 41.32
C THR A 361 -21.45 14.88 42.47
N ASN A 362 -22.42 15.81 42.48
CA ASN A 362 -22.54 16.82 43.53
C ASN A 362 -22.87 16.17 44.89
N PRO A 363 -21.98 16.28 45.89
CA PRO A 363 -22.20 15.71 47.22
C PRO A 363 -23.17 16.53 48.07
N ASN A 364 -23.49 17.76 47.66
CA ASN A 364 -24.36 18.67 48.40
C ASN A 364 -25.85 18.50 48.06
N LEU A 365 -26.19 17.67 47.07
CA LEU A 365 -27.57 17.39 46.69
C LEU A 365 -28.07 16.10 47.35
N THR A 366 -29.25 16.18 47.96
CA THR A 366 -29.98 15.00 48.40
C THR A 366 -30.45 14.17 47.19
N PRO A 367 -30.82 12.88 47.38
CA PRO A 367 -31.34 12.06 46.28
C PRO A 367 -32.57 12.67 45.58
N ASP A 368 -33.46 13.31 46.33
CA ASP A 368 -34.67 13.91 45.78
C ASP A 368 -34.36 15.21 45.01
N GLU A 369 -33.50 16.07 45.56
CA GLU A 369 -33.01 17.27 44.86
C GLU A 369 -32.24 16.93 43.59
N ARG A 370 -31.46 15.84 43.62
CA ARG A 370 -30.74 15.34 42.43
C ARG A 370 -31.71 14.89 41.36
N THR A 371 -32.76 14.16 41.72
CA THR A 371 -33.81 13.74 40.78
C THR A 371 -34.52 14.94 40.16
N ALA A 372 -34.92 15.92 40.97
CA ALA A 372 -35.58 17.13 40.50
C ALA A 372 -34.69 17.98 39.57
N ALA A 373 -33.40 18.11 39.90
CA ALA A 373 -32.43 18.81 39.06
C ALA A 373 -32.22 18.10 37.70
N LEU A 374 -32.16 16.77 37.69
CA LEU A 374 -32.05 15.99 36.45
C LEU A 374 -33.31 16.12 35.58
N GLU A 375 -34.50 16.16 36.16
CA GLU A 375 -35.74 16.38 35.38
C GLU A 375 -35.76 17.80 34.77
N THR A 376 -35.42 18.82 35.56
CA THR A 376 -35.35 20.21 35.06
C THR A 376 -34.37 20.33 33.88
N MET A 377 -33.20 19.70 34.00
CA MET A 377 -32.19 19.67 32.94
C MET A 377 -32.69 18.91 31.70
N ARG A 378 -33.45 17.81 31.87
CA ARG A 378 -34.05 17.08 30.74
C ARG A 378 -35.06 17.94 29.99
N GLU A 379 -35.93 18.67 30.69
CA GLU A 379 -36.91 19.58 30.10
C GLU A 379 -36.24 20.71 29.32
N GLN A 380 -35.20 21.34 29.89
CA GLN A 380 -34.43 22.40 29.23
C GLN A 380 -33.74 21.87 27.96
N ARG A 381 -33.12 20.69 28.05
CA ARG A 381 -32.49 20.03 26.89
C ARG A 381 -33.50 19.70 25.81
N GLU A 382 -34.68 19.21 26.18
CA GLU A 382 -35.76 18.94 25.22
C GLU A 382 -36.22 20.22 24.52
N ALA A 383 -36.47 21.29 25.26
CA ALA A 383 -36.85 22.57 24.68
C ALA A 383 -35.78 23.11 23.71
N ALA A 384 -34.51 23.03 24.07
CA ALA A 384 -33.40 23.46 23.22
C ALA A 384 -33.29 22.61 21.94
N LEU A 385 -33.46 21.29 22.03
CA LEU A 385 -33.42 20.39 20.88
C LEU A 385 -34.63 20.59 19.95
N ARG A 386 -35.83 20.80 20.49
CA ARG A 386 -37.03 21.11 19.69
C ARG A 386 -36.90 22.46 18.98
N ALA A 387 -36.35 23.47 19.65
CA ALA A 387 -36.08 24.77 19.05
C ALA A 387 -35.07 24.69 17.91
N LEU A 388 -34.06 23.81 18.01
CA LEU A 388 -33.02 23.64 17.00
C LEU A 388 -33.46 22.78 15.81
N LEU A 389 -34.11 21.62 16.07
CA LEU A 389 -34.41 20.61 15.04
C LEU A 389 -35.83 20.74 14.46
N GLY A 390 -36.74 21.40 15.17
CA GLY A 390 -38.18 21.35 14.90
C GLY A 390 -38.83 20.06 15.42
N ASP A 391 -40.14 20.10 15.67
CA ASP A 391 -40.86 19.00 16.35
C ASP A 391 -40.79 17.66 15.58
N SER A 392 -40.96 17.68 14.25
CA SER A 392 -40.93 16.45 13.43
C SER A 392 -39.56 15.76 13.42
N THR A 393 -38.50 16.56 13.34
CA THR A 393 -37.12 16.06 13.33
C THR A 393 -36.70 15.59 14.72
N TYR A 394 -37.18 16.28 15.77
CA TYR A 394 -36.96 15.88 17.16
C TYR A 394 -37.55 14.49 17.46
N GLU A 395 -38.76 14.18 16.97
CA GLU A 395 -39.34 12.83 17.10
C GLU A 395 -38.50 11.74 16.41
N THR A 396 -37.88 12.08 15.28
CA THR A 396 -37.01 11.14 14.57
C THR A 396 -35.69 10.95 15.34
N TYR A 397 -35.14 12.04 15.88
CA TYR A 397 -33.97 12.04 16.74
C TYR A 397 -34.17 11.16 17.99
N THR A 398 -35.29 11.28 18.71
CA THR A 398 -35.56 10.49 19.93
C THR A 398 -35.67 9.00 19.62
N LYS A 399 -36.43 8.63 18.58
CA LYS A 399 -36.56 7.23 18.13
C LYS A 399 -35.21 6.60 17.79
N ARG A 400 -34.34 7.33 17.10
CA ARG A 400 -32.98 6.86 16.77
C ARG A 400 -32.16 6.62 18.03
N ARG A 401 -32.18 7.57 18.98
CA ARG A 401 -31.42 7.45 20.24
C ARG A 401 -31.85 6.27 21.10
N GLU A 402 -33.15 5.99 21.16
CA GLU A 402 -33.68 4.81 21.87
C GLU A 402 -33.22 3.50 21.24
N SER A 403 -33.16 3.43 19.90
CA SER A 403 -32.66 2.25 19.18
C SER A 403 -31.18 1.98 19.47
N SER A 404 -30.34 3.02 19.50
CA SER A 404 -28.92 2.89 19.84
C SER A 404 -28.68 2.44 21.29
N SER A 405 -29.57 2.81 22.22
CA SER A 405 -29.48 2.41 23.63
C SER A 405 -29.90 0.96 23.93
N ARG A 406 -30.63 0.31 23.00
CA ARG A 406 -31.04 -1.10 23.12
C ARG A 406 -30.07 -2.08 22.47
N SER A 407 -29.10 -1.60 21.72
CA SER A 407 -28.08 -2.42 21.03
C SER A 407 -26.74 -2.48 21.76
N GLN A 408 -26.63 -1.82 22.92
CA GLN A 408 -25.56 -1.97 23.91
C GLN A 408 -26.10 -2.71 25.12
#